data_AF-A0AAJ0BJQ6-F1
#
_entry.id   AF-A0AAJ0BJQ6-F1
#
_cell.length_a   1.000
_cell.length_b   1.000
_cell.length_c   1.000
_cell.angle_alpha   90.00
_cell.angle_beta   90.00
_cell.angle_gamma   90.00
#
_symmetry.space_group_name_H-M   'P 1'
#
loop_
_entity.id
_entity.type
_entity.pdbx_description
1 polymer ?
#
loop_
_entity_poly.entity_id
_entity_poly.type
_entity_poly.pdbx_seq_one_letter_code
_entity_poly.pdbx_strand_id
1 'polypeptide(L)'
;MYAKFAALAALVASATAQQVCTLTTENHPSMSWSTCTGNGNCTKKTTSITIDSNWRWTHQLSSATNCYSGNEWDTTVCTDGKTCAAQCCVDGADYTSTYGIKASGDSLSLQFVTKGQYSTNVGSRTYLMESDTKYQGFTLLGNEFTFDVDVSNLGCGLNGALYFVSMDLDGGLAKYSGNKAGAKYGTGYCDAQCPRDIKFINGEANVEGWNPSSNDQNAGAGRYGTCCSEMDIWEANNAATAWTPHPCTIIDQSRCEGDACGGTYSSDRYSGVCDPDGCDFNAYRHGDTGFYGPGGVVDTTKKMTVVTQFLKNSAGDLSEIKRFYVQNNKIIAHTNSKIPGVKGNSINEEFCKARITAFDDVDDFNAKGGLVQMGKALAKPMVLVMSIWDDHAVNMLWLDSTYPVGSTQPGAARGPCPSTSGVPSEIEASVPNSNVVFSNIRFGPINSTVAGLNNAPAPGDGGSNPAPISSTTRAASSATSVRTTSTSAAPQPTPTNSSGAEHWAQCGGNGWTGATTCKSPYTCTVINPWYSQCL
;
A
#
# COMPACT_ATOMS: atom_id res chain seq x y z
N MET A 1 3.97 53.20 53.55
CA MET A 1 2.82 53.26 52.63
C MET A 1 3.20 54.26 51.54
N TYR A 2 3.46 53.95 50.28
CA TYR A 2 2.79 53.04 49.35
C TYR A 2 3.81 52.49 48.33
N ALA A 3 3.67 51.20 48.01
CA ALA A 3 4.46 50.53 46.99
C ALA A 3 3.96 50.89 45.58
N LYS A 4 4.92 51.00 44.66
CA LYS A 4 4.73 51.23 43.22
C LYS A 4 4.00 50.03 42.59
N PHE A 5 2.96 50.28 41.81
CA PHE A 5 2.43 49.33 40.83
C PHE A 5 2.65 49.90 39.43
N ALA A 6 3.57 49.28 38.69
CA ALA A 6 3.64 49.39 37.25
C ALA A 6 2.90 48.19 36.66
N ALA A 7 1.81 48.45 35.92
CA ALA A 7 1.10 47.42 35.18
C ALA A 7 1.89 47.09 33.90
N LEU A 8 2.49 45.91 33.86
CA LEU A 8 3.05 45.34 32.64
C LEU A 8 1.91 44.60 31.93
N ALA A 9 1.34 45.21 30.89
CA ALA A 9 0.43 44.53 29.98
C ALA A 9 1.25 43.57 29.12
N ALA A 10 1.27 42.29 29.51
CA ALA A 10 1.76 41.21 28.67
C ALA A 10 0.72 40.96 27.55
N LEU A 11 0.97 41.52 26.37
CA LEU A 11 0.35 41.09 25.12
C LEU A 11 0.87 39.67 24.84
N VAL A 12 0.11 38.66 25.28
CA VAL A 12 0.30 37.28 24.84
C VAL A 12 -0.14 37.26 23.37
N ALA A 13 0.82 37.26 22.45
CA ALA A 13 0.54 36.96 21.06
C ALA A 13 0.00 35.52 21.00
N SER A 14 -1.29 35.38 20.75
CA SER A 14 -1.94 34.10 20.50
C SER A 14 -1.27 33.44 19.30
N ALA A 15 -0.47 32.40 19.52
CA ALA A 15 0.12 31.64 18.42
C ALA A 15 -1.00 30.95 17.63
N THR A 16 -1.11 31.30 16.35
CA THR A 16 -2.05 30.79 15.33
C THR A 16 -1.67 29.37 14.89
N ALA A 17 -2.56 28.37 14.96
CA ALA A 17 -2.24 26.97 14.62
C ALA A 17 -3.46 26.12 14.21
N GLN A 18 -3.30 25.12 13.32
CA GLN A 18 -4.22 23.99 13.08
C GLN A 18 -4.53 23.31 14.40
N GLN A 19 -5.81 23.34 14.77
CA GLN A 19 -6.26 22.89 16.09
C GLN A 19 -6.82 21.47 16.08
N VAL A 20 -7.17 21.01 17.27
CA VAL A 20 -7.87 19.75 17.52
C VAL A 20 -9.28 20.06 18.01
N CYS A 21 -10.27 19.40 17.43
CA CYS A 21 -11.63 19.36 17.94
C CYS A 21 -11.98 17.95 18.41
N THR A 22 -13.04 17.85 19.21
CA THR A 22 -13.47 16.61 19.85
C THR A 22 -14.98 16.45 19.80
N LEU A 23 -15.63 16.94 18.74
CA LEU A 23 -17.05 16.67 18.50
C LEU A 23 -17.25 15.16 18.27
N THR A 24 -16.25 14.50 17.69
CA THR A 24 -16.08 13.05 17.62
C THR A 24 -14.88 12.65 18.47
N THR A 25 -15.05 11.69 19.37
CA THR A 25 -13.93 11.18 20.17
C THR A 25 -12.98 10.36 19.28
N GLU A 26 -11.70 10.74 19.25
CA GLU A 26 -10.67 9.96 18.57
C GLU A 26 -10.27 8.72 19.40
N ASN A 27 -10.59 7.54 18.87
CA ASN A 27 -10.19 6.25 19.45
C ASN A 27 -9.51 5.39 18.39
N HIS A 28 -8.18 5.31 18.43
CA HIS A 28 -7.39 4.52 17.48
C HIS A 28 -7.75 3.03 17.56
N PRO A 29 -8.14 2.37 16.44
CA PRO A 29 -8.37 0.93 16.41
C PRO A 29 -7.09 0.17 16.79
N SER A 30 -7.20 -0.80 17.69
CA SER A 30 -6.03 -1.56 18.14
C SER A 30 -5.56 -2.54 17.07
N MET A 31 -4.26 -2.55 16.83
CA MET A 31 -3.57 -3.48 15.92
C MET A 31 -2.27 -3.90 16.59
N SER A 32 -1.97 -5.19 16.52
CA SER A 32 -0.71 -5.74 17.03
C SER A 32 0.24 -6.11 15.91
N TRP A 33 1.53 -6.06 16.21
CA TRP A 33 2.62 -6.48 15.33
C TRP A 33 3.70 -7.19 16.17
N SER A 34 4.76 -7.70 15.56
CA SER A 34 5.79 -8.45 16.28
C SER A 34 7.22 -8.00 15.97
N THR A 35 8.07 -7.93 17.00
CA THR A 35 9.52 -7.80 16.85
C THR A 35 10.19 -9.16 16.93
N CYS A 36 11.09 -9.48 16.02
CA CYS A 36 11.73 -10.78 15.92
C CYS A 36 13.23 -10.70 16.20
N THR A 37 13.80 -11.75 16.82
CA THR A 37 15.24 -11.82 17.14
C THR A 37 15.98 -12.92 16.38
N GLY A 38 15.27 -13.89 15.79
CA GLY A 38 15.86 -14.93 14.92
C GLY A 38 14.94 -16.13 14.71
N ASN A 39 14.99 -16.74 13.51
CA ASN A 39 14.28 -17.99 13.15
C ASN A 39 12.78 -18.01 13.47
N GLY A 40 12.07 -16.89 13.27
CA GLY A 40 10.63 -16.77 13.56
C GLY A 40 10.29 -16.59 15.04
N ASN A 41 11.28 -16.45 15.93
CA ASN A 41 11.05 -16.11 17.32
C ASN A 41 10.71 -14.62 17.44
N CYS A 42 9.43 -14.33 17.68
CA CYS A 42 8.90 -12.98 17.68
C CYS A 42 8.07 -12.69 18.95
N THR A 43 8.23 -11.46 19.45
CA THR A 43 7.47 -10.92 20.58
C THR A 43 6.40 -9.98 20.07
N LYS A 44 5.16 -10.27 20.42
CA LYS A 44 3.99 -9.45 20.07
C LYS A 44 4.00 -8.11 20.81
N LYS A 45 3.67 -7.03 20.10
CA LYS A 45 3.44 -5.68 20.59
C LYS A 45 2.04 -5.26 20.21
N THR A 46 1.22 -4.88 21.19
CA THR A 46 -0.10 -4.30 20.93
C THR A 46 0.05 -2.80 20.80
N THR A 47 -0.47 -2.26 19.71
CA THR A 47 -0.53 -0.82 19.45
C THR A 47 -1.88 -0.48 18.80
N SER A 48 -1.93 0.57 18.00
CA SER A 48 -3.11 1.03 17.28
C SER A 48 -2.73 1.64 15.93
N ILE A 49 -3.75 2.03 15.16
CA ILE A 49 -3.62 2.76 13.90
C ILE A 49 -4.37 4.09 13.98
N THR A 50 -3.92 5.09 13.21
CA THR A 50 -4.66 6.33 13.00
C THR A 50 -4.90 6.57 11.51
N ILE A 51 -6.02 7.18 11.15
CA ILE A 51 -6.28 7.64 9.78
C ILE A 51 -5.58 8.98 9.53
N ASP A 52 -5.10 9.18 8.31
CA ASP A 52 -4.52 10.41 7.81
C ASP A 52 -5.47 11.61 7.93
N SER A 53 -4.89 12.78 8.20
CA SER A 53 -5.62 14.02 8.44
C SER A 53 -6.43 14.52 7.24
N ASN A 54 -6.09 14.14 6.00
CA ASN A 54 -6.79 14.58 4.80
C ASN A 54 -8.20 13.98 4.70
N TRP A 55 -8.43 12.79 5.26
CA TRP A 55 -9.76 12.17 5.32
C TRP A 55 -10.63 12.72 6.45
N ARG A 56 -10.02 13.35 7.46
CA ARG A 56 -10.74 13.83 8.64
C ARG A 56 -11.64 15.01 8.29
N TRP A 57 -12.74 15.09 9.03
CA TRP A 57 -13.58 16.27 9.05
C TRP A 57 -12.77 17.49 9.49
N THR A 58 -12.83 18.56 8.68
CA THR A 58 -12.14 19.82 8.93
C THR A 58 -13.17 20.94 9.10
N HIS A 59 -13.32 21.46 10.31
CA HIS A 59 -14.33 22.45 10.66
C HIS A 59 -13.78 23.56 11.55
N GLN A 60 -14.57 24.61 11.74
CA GLN A 60 -14.22 25.74 12.59
C GLN A 60 -14.13 25.32 14.07
N LEU A 61 -13.24 25.96 14.83
CA LEU A 61 -13.10 25.70 16.27
C LEU A 61 -14.37 25.93 17.10
N SER A 62 -15.14 26.96 16.72
CA SER A 62 -16.29 27.43 17.50
C SER A 62 -17.62 26.82 17.07
N SER A 63 -17.65 26.01 16.01
CA SER A 63 -18.89 25.46 15.45
C SER A 63 -18.65 24.21 14.60
N ALA A 64 -19.72 23.51 14.23
CA ALA A 64 -19.68 22.42 13.26
C ALA A 64 -19.64 22.90 11.79
N THR A 65 -19.37 24.19 11.53
CA THR A 65 -19.30 24.72 10.16
C THR A 65 -17.99 24.29 9.51
N ASN A 66 -18.08 23.67 8.33
CA ASN A 66 -16.92 23.16 7.60
C ASN A 66 -15.96 24.29 7.22
N CYS A 67 -14.66 24.07 7.42
CA CYS A 67 -13.62 24.88 6.78
C CYS A 67 -13.28 24.36 5.39
N TYR A 68 -13.53 23.07 5.14
CA TYR A 68 -13.35 22.41 3.86
C TYR A 68 -14.51 21.45 3.61
N SER A 69 -15.13 21.52 2.43
CA SER A 69 -16.30 20.71 2.07
C SER A 69 -16.30 20.37 0.59
N GLY A 70 -16.56 19.11 0.25
CA GLY A 70 -16.33 18.62 -1.12
C GLY A 70 -14.85 18.80 -1.46
N ASN A 71 -14.56 19.63 -2.44
CA ASN A 71 -13.20 19.97 -2.87
C ASN A 71 -12.85 21.46 -2.72
N GLU A 72 -13.57 22.20 -1.86
CA GLU A 72 -13.36 23.65 -1.66
C GLU A 72 -13.14 24.03 -0.19
N TRP A 73 -12.31 25.04 0.02
CA TRP A 73 -12.16 25.73 1.31
C TRP A 73 -13.21 26.83 1.46
N ASP A 74 -13.71 27.05 2.69
CA ASP A 74 -14.50 28.23 3.02
C ASP A 74 -13.58 29.45 3.13
N THR A 75 -13.51 30.24 2.04
CA THR A 75 -12.64 31.42 1.95
C THR A 75 -13.09 32.58 2.85
N THR A 76 -14.25 32.52 3.49
CA THR A 76 -14.67 33.52 4.49
C THR A 76 -13.93 33.34 5.82
N VAL A 77 -13.47 32.11 6.10
CA VAL A 77 -12.65 31.75 7.27
C VAL A 77 -11.20 31.59 6.86
N CYS A 78 -10.95 30.83 5.80
CA CYS A 78 -9.64 30.46 5.31
C CYS A 78 -9.11 31.48 4.30
N THR A 79 -8.69 32.64 4.81
CA THR A 79 -8.16 33.74 3.99
C THR A 79 -6.67 33.60 3.67
N ASP A 80 -5.91 32.93 4.54
CA ASP A 80 -4.52 32.53 4.33
C ASP A 80 -4.23 31.25 5.12
N GLY A 81 -3.09 30.60 4.85
CA GLY A 81 -2.76 29.31 5.45
C GLY A 81 -2.65 29.33 6.97
N LYS A 82 -2.10 30.39 7.57
CA LYS A 82 -1.93 30.52 9.03
C LYS A 82 -3.25 30.82 9.70
N THR A 83 -4.03 31.74 9.14
CA THR A 83 -5.36 32.12 9.64
C THR A 83 -6.30 30.94 9.58
N CYS A 84 -6.36 30.25 8.44
CA CYS A 84 -7.20 29.05 8.27
C CYS A 84 -6.81 27.96 9.28
N ALA A 85 -5.51 27.65 9.40
CA ALA A 85 -5.04 26.72 10.42
C ALA A 85 -5.50 27.16 11.82
N ALA A 86 -5.33 28.44 12.19
CA ALA A 86 -5.75 28.97 13.48
C ALA A 86 -7.23 28.90 13.80
N GLN A 87 -8.10 28.92 12.79
CA GLN A 87 -9.55 28.95 12.96
C GLN A 87 -10.20 27.57 12.78
N CYS A 88 -9.45 26.61 12.23
CA CYS A 88 -9.94 25.29 11.87
C CYS A 88 -9.26 24.19 12.67
N CYS A 89 -9.96 23.06 12.79
CA CYS A 89 -9.47 21.87 13.44
C CYS A 89 -9.77 20.63 12.61
N VAL A 90 -8.97 19.60 12.83
CA VAL A 90 -9.34 18.22 12.50
C VAL A 90 -9.98 17.57 13.73
N ASP A 91 -10.97 16.71 13.50
CA ASP A 91 -11.72 16.03 14.57
C ASP A 91 -11.45 14.51 14.57
N GLY A 92 -12.03 13.80 15.53
CA GLY A 92 -11.95 12.34 15.62
C GLY A 92 -12.61 11.64 14.44
N ALA A 93 -12.33 10.34 14.31
CA ALA A 93 -12.81 9.51 13.21
C ALA A 93 -13.71 8.35 13.70
N ASP A 94 -14.88 8.19 13.09
CA ASP A 94 -15.62 6.92 13.14
C ASP A 94 -15.04 5.95 12.09
N TYR A 95 -13.96 5.29 12.50
CA TYR A 95 -13.16 4.38 11.67
C TYR A 95 -14.01 3.36 10.88
N THR A 96 -14.97 2.71 11.53
CA THR A 96 -15.69 1.60 10.91
C THR A 96 -16.85 2.09 10.07
N SER A 97 -17.73 2.95 10.58
CA SER A 97 -18.97 3.29 9.88
C SER A 97 -18.78 4.37 8.81
N THR A 98 -17.77 5.23 8.96
CA THR A 98 -17.48 6.29 7.99
C THR A 98 -16.40 5.88 7.00
N TYR A 99 -15.31 5.25 7.48
CA TYR A 99 -14.12 4.99 6.66
C TYR A 99 -13.93 3.51 6.28
N GLY A 100 -14.75 2.60 6.80
CA GLY A 100 -14.62 1.16 6.49
C GLY A 100 -13.33 0.52 7.01
N ILE A 101 -12.69 1.15 8.00
CA ILE A 101 -11.45 0.69 8.62
C ILE A 101 -11.80 -0.21 9.80
N LYS A 102 -11.30 -1.45 9.78
CA LYS A 102 -11.52 -2.45 10.82
C LYS A 102 -10.21 -3.10 11.22
N ALA A 103 -9.82 -2.95 12.48
CA ALA A 103 -8.65 -3.62 13.04
C ALA A 103 -9.07 -4.62 14.14
N SER A 104 -8.45 -5.80 14.14
CA SER A 104 -8.65 -6.83 15.17
C SER A 104 -7.43 -7.71 15.28
N GLY A 105 -6.91 -7.88 16.50
CA GLY A 105 -5.72 -8.68 16.72
C GLY A 105 -4.52 -8.07 16.00
N ASP A 106 -3.95 -8.77 15.04
CA ASP A 106 -2.82 -8.35 14.20
C ASP A 106 -3.24 -7.99 12.77
N SER A 107 -4.53 -7.80 12.52
CA SER A 107 -5.11 -7.59 11.19
C SER A 107 -5.78 -6.23 11.07
N LEU A 108 -5.63 -5.61 9.89
CA LEU A 108 -6.23 -4.36 9.45
C LEU A 108 -6.89 -4.59 8.08
N SER A 109 -8.21 -4.40 8.01
CA SER A 109 -8.97 -4.40 6.76
C SER A 109 -9.32 -2.96 6.39
N LEU A 110 -9.04 -2.58 5.15
CA LEU A 110 -9.36 -1.30 4.56
C LEU A 110 -10.33 -1.51 3.40
N GLN A 111 -11.55 -0.99 3.54
CA GLN A 111 -12.56 -1.04 2.49
C GLN A 111 -12.42 0.19 1.56
N PHE A 112 -12.65 -0.02 0.26
CA PHE A 112 -12.49 1.02 -0.75
C PHE A 112 -13.56 2.11 -0.64
N VAL A 113 -14.84 1.76 -0.78
CA VAL A 113 -15.95 2.74 -0.66
C VAL A 113 -16.82 2.41 0.55
N THR A 114 -17.05 3.41 1.39
CA THR A 114 -17.94 3.31 2.56
C THR A 114 -19.05 4.35 2.46
N LYS A 115 -20.29 3.88 2.30
CA LYS A 115 -21.48 4.73 2.20
C LYS A 115 -22.11 4.89 3.58
N GLY A 116 -21.95 6.08 4.16
CA GLY A 116 -22.63 6.49 5.38
C GLY A 116 -24.02 7.05 5.11
N GLN A 117 -24.69 7.53 6.16
CA GLN A 117 -26.02 8.14 6.05
C GLN A 117 -25.99 9.47 5.26
N TYR A 118 -24.90 10.23 5.36
CA TYR A 118 -24.81 11.61 4.84
C TYR A 118 -23.63 11.85 3.89
N SER A 119 -22.75 10.85 3.72
CA SER A 119 -21.52 10.98 2.94
C SER A 119 -21.10 9.63 2.37
N THR A 120 -20.25 9.67 1.35
CA THR A 120 -19.56 8.49 0.81
C THR A 120 -18.06 8.74 0.91
N ASN A 121 -17.36 7.88 1.64
CA ASN A 121 -15.91 7.86 1.72
C ASN A 121 -15.33 6.99 0.61
N VAL A 122 -14.23 7.44 0.00
CA VAL A 122 -13.43 6.69 -0.98
C VAL A 122 -11.99 6.61 -0.48
N GLY A 123 -11.45 5.40 -0.45
CA GLY A 123 -10.10 5.10 -0.01
C GLY A 123 -9.84 5.36 1.48
N SER A 124 -8.61 5.06 1.90
CA SER A 124 -8.08 5.48 3.19
C SER A 124 -6.57 5.36 3.21
N ARG A 125 -5.91 6.21 4.00
CA ARG A 125 -4.48 6.10 4.36
C ARG A 125 -4.35 6.07 5.88
N THR A 126 -3.58 5.12 6.40
CA THR A 126 -3.44 4.88 7.85
C THR A 126 -1.99 4.72 8.26
N TYR A 127 -1.69 5.05 9.51
CA TYR A 127 -0.35 4.97 10.09
C TYR A 127 -0.36 4.06 11.32
N LEU A 128 0.69 3.26 11.48
CA LEU A 128 0.89 2.48 12.71
C LEU A 128 1.41 3.39 13.84
N MET A 129 0.80 3.32 15.00
CA MET A 129 1.17 4.12 16.17
C MET A 129 2.17 3.39 17.07
N GLU A 130 2.99 4.11 17.82
CA GLU A 130 3.74 3.61 19.00
C GLU A 130 2.96 3.92 20.29
N SER A 131 2.33 5.10 20.32
CA SER A 131 1.46 5.60 21.39
C SER A 131 0.38 6.48 20.78
N ASP A 132 -0.57 6.95 21.59
CA ASP A 132 -1.66 7.84 21.15
C ASP A 132 -1.18 9.14 20.45
N THR A 133 0.08 9.54 20.65
CA THR A 133 0.64 10.80 20.13
C THR A 133 1.92 10.64 19.31
N LYS A 134 2.28 9.41 18.95
CA LYS A 134 3.54 9.14 18.23
C LYS A 134 3.41 7.96 17.28
N TYR A 135 3.83 8.12 16.03
CA TYR A 135 3.93 7.03 15.07
C TYR A 135 4.99 6.01 15.46
N GLN A 136 4.78 4.76 15.09
CA GLN A 136 5.79 3.72 15.19
C GLN A 136 6.86 3.93 14.12
N GLY A 137 8.06 4.32 14.54
CA GLY A 137 9.23 4.42 13.67
C GLY A 137 9.91 3.06 13.44
N PHE A 138 10.35 2.81 12.20
CA PHE A 138 11.11 1.63 11.81
C PHE A 138 12.41 2.03 11.13
N THR A 139 13.54 1.52 11.62
CA THR A 139 14.85 1.68 10.95
C THR A 139 15.13 0.44 10.11
N LEU A 140 14.85 0.54 8.81
CA LEU A 140 14.81 -0.60 7.91
C LEU A 140 16.20 -1.09 7.47
N LEU A 141 17.20 -0.20 7.40
CA LEU A 141 18.52 -0.54 6.85
C LEU A 141 19.24 -1.62 7.67
N GLY A 142 19.55 -2.75 7.04
CA GLY A 142 20.15 -3.93 7.68
C GLY A 142 19.14 -4.86 8.36
N ASN A 143 17.84 -4.61 8.19
CA ASN A 143 16.75 -5.36 8.79
C ASN A 143 15.82 -5.98 7.73
N GLU A 144 14.83 -6.73 8.22
CA GLU A 144 13.81 -7.43 7.47
C GLU A 144 12.43 -6.99 7.95
N PHE A 145 11.57 -6.62 7.00
CA PHE A 145 10.16 -6.30 7.24
C PHE A 145 9.27 -7.30 6.51
N THR A 146 8.31 -7.85 7.25
CA THR A 146 7.45 -8.93 6.77
C THR A 146 6.01 -8.70 7.20
N PHE A 147 5.06 -9.03 6.35
CA PHE A 147 3.63 -8.98 6.65
C PHE A 147 2.90 -10.05 5.86
N ASP A 148 1.69 -10.38 6.30
CA ASP A 148 0.74 -11.13 5.49
C ASP A 148 -0.24 -10.15 4.82
N VAL A 149 -0.65 -10.44 3.59
CA VAL A 149 -1.64 -9.64 2.86
C VAL A 149 -2.62 -10.51 2.10
N ASP A 150 -3.88 -10.07 2.09
CA ASP A 150 -4.94 -10.59 1.23
C ASP A 150 -5.40 -9.47 0.29
N VAL A 151 -5.14 -9.67 -1.01
CA VAL A 151 -5.55 -8.78 -2.10
C VAL A 151 -6.62 -9.42 -2.98
N SER A 152 -7.20 -10.57 -2.58
CA SER A 152 -8.09 -11.34 -3.43
C SER A 152 -9.31 -10.55 -3.92
N ASN A 153 -9.79 -9.60 -3.11
CA ASN A 153 -10.91 -8.71 -3.40
C ASN A 153 -10.47 -7.31 -3.91
N LEU A 154 -9.26 -7.19 -4.45
CA LEU A 154 -8.70 -5.94 -4.94
C LEU A 154 -8.31 -6.10 -6.42
N GLY A 155 -9.13 -5.57 -7.34
CA GLY A 155 -8.95 -5.77 -8.78
C GLY A 155 -8.16 -4.66 -9.47
N CYS A 156 -8.19 -4.69 -10.81
CA CYS A 156 -7.60 -3.67 -11.69
C CYS A 156 -8.04 -2.25 -11.32
N GLY A 157 -7.11 -1.30 -11.36
CA GLY A 157 -7.39 0.11 -11.06
C GLY A 157 -7.28 0.50 -9.58
N LEU A 158 -7.17 -0.48 -8.68
CA LEU A 158 -7.00 -0.24 -7.25
C LEU A 158 -5.58 -0.57 -6.81
N ASN A 159 -5.15 0.07 -5.72
CA ASN A 159 -3.88 -0.23 -5.07
C ASN A 159 -4.08 -0.33 -3.56
N GLY A 160 -3.71 -1.47 -3.01
CA GLY A 160 -3.63 -1.71 -1.58
C GLY A 160 -2.16 -1.61 -1.20
N ALA A 161 -1.74 -0.42 -0.78
CA ALA A 161 -0.33 -0.13 -0.57
C ALA A 161 0.09 -0.28 0.90
N LEU A 162 1.27 -0.84 1.12
CA LEU A 162 1.99 -0.84 2.39
C LEU A 162 3.42 -0.35 2.13
N TYR A 163 3.79 0.77 2.75
CA TYR A 163 5.01 1.49 2.41
C TYR A 163 5.55 2.29 3.60
N PHE A 164 6.72 2.88 3.42
CA PHE A 164 7.39 3.69 4.44
C PHE A 164 7.77 5.05 3.91
N VAL A 165 7.54 6.08 4.72
CA VAL A 165 7.93 7.46 4.41
C VAL A 165 8.69 8.11 5.56
N SER A 166 9.58 9.05 5.24
CA SER A 166 10.39 9.80 6.22
C SER A 166 9.65 10.98 6.87
N MET A 167 8.45 10.70 7.39
CA MET A 167 7.67 11.62 8.21
C MET A 167 8.28 11.81 9.61
N ASP A 168 7.99 12.94 10.25
CA ASP A 168 8.26 13.11 11.68
C ASP A 168 7.36 12.21 12.52
N LEU A 169 7.95 11.55 13.53
CA LEU A 169 7.21 10.60 14.37
C LEU A 169 6.10 11.25 15.22
N ASP A 170 6.13 12.56 15.43
CA ASP A 170 5.07 13.33 16.11
C ASP A 170 4.11 14.02 15.12
N GLY A 171 4.23 13.73 13.82
CA GLY A 171 3.45 14.37 12.75
C GLY A 171 3.84 15.83 12.49
N GLY A 172 5.02 16.26 12.93
CA GLY A 172 5.54 17.62 12.78
C GLY A 172 5.14 18.56 13.92
N LEU A 173 4.56 18.03 15.01
CA LEU A 173 4.03 18.80 16.14
C LEU A 173 5.11 19.69 16.80
N ALA A 174 6.32 19.15 17.00
CA ALA A 174 7.43 19.90 17.59
C ALA A 174 8.07 20.91 16.63
N LYS A 175 8.07 20.62 15.32
CA LYS A 175 8.69 21.50 14.31
C LYS A 175 7.80 22.69 13.96
N TYR A 176 6.49 22.47 13.90
CA TYR A 176 5.54 23.43 13.39
C TYR A 176 4.60 23.86 14.51
N SER A 177 4.84 25.04 15.08
CA SER A 177 3.97 25.59 16.13
C SER A 177 2.51 25.74 15.68
N GLY A 178 2.31 25.86 14.36
CA GLY A 178 1.04 25.83 13.68
C GLY A 178 0.35 24.47 13.65
N ASN A 179 0.97 23.37 14.07
CA ASN A 179 0.31 22.06 14.20
C ASN A 179 0.04 21.78 15.68
N LYS A 180 -1.22 21.58 16.07
CA LYS A 180 -1.61 21.11 17.41
C LYS A 180 -2.21 19.70 17.41
N ALA A 181 -2.43 19.11 16.24
CA ALA A 181 -3.05 17.81 16.09
C ALA A 181 -2.03 16.68 16.13
N GLY A 182 -0.93 16.82 15.39
CA GLY A 182 0.20 15.88 15.41
C GLY A 182 -0.18 14.46 14.97
N ALA A 183 0.69 13.51 15.32
CA ALA A 183 0.53 12.11 14.96
C ALA A 183 -0.80 11.49 15.42
N LYS A 184 -1.38 11.97 16.53
CA LYS A 184 -2.68 11.49 17.01
C LYS A 184 -3.77 11.57 15.93
N TYR A 185 -3.75 12.63 15.13
CA TYR A 185 -4.73 12.88 14.08
C TYR A 185 -4.17 12.69 12.67
N GLY A 186 -3.07 11.96 12.52
CA GLY A 186 -2.56 11.59 11.20
C GLY A 186 -1.98 12.76 10.40
N THR A 187 -1.39 13.79 11.05
CA THR A 187 -0.76 14.91 10.35
C THR A 187 0.67 14.62 9.89
N GLY A 188 1.19 15.47 9.00
CA GLY A 188 2.61 15.52 8.66
C GLY A 188 3.02 14.58 7.53
N TYR A 189 2.05 14.09 6.74
CA TYR A 189 2.30 13.23 5.59
C TYR A 189 3.25 13.89 4.59
N CYS A 190 4.05 13.04 3.94
CA CYS A 190 4.93 13.36 2.83
C CYS A 190 5.26 12.05 2.11
N ASP A 191 5.61 12.15 0.84
CA ASP A 191 6.10 11.03 0.04
C ASP A 191 6.98 11.54 -1.13
N ALA A 192 7.40 10.66 -2.03
CA ALA A 192 8.29 11.03 -3.13
C ALA A 192 7.58 11.72 -4.30
N GLN A 193 6.25 11.76 -4.30
CA GLN A 193 5.43 12.50 -5.27
C GLN A 193 5.28 13.98 -4.88
N CYS A 194 5.76 14.39 -3.71
CA CYS A 194 5.63 15.76 -3.20
C CYS A 194 4.17 16.28 -3.24
N PRO A 195 3.18 15.52 -2.71
CA PRO A 195 1.75 15.73 -2.92
C PRO A 195 1.30 17.11 -2.50
N ARG A 196 0.51 17.75 -3.38
CA ARG A 196 -0.04 19.10 -3.20
C ARG A 196 -1.51 19.10 -2.76
N ASP A 197 -2.12 17.92 -2.65
CA ASP A 197 -3.51 17.71 -2.21
C ASP A 197 -3.66 17.69 -0.69
N ILE A 198 -2.55 17.67 0.04
CA ILE A 198 -2.55 17.67 1.51
C ILE A 198 -3.07 19.01 2.02
N LYS A 199 -4.20 18.96 2.75
CA LYS A 199 -4.88 20.15 3.28
C LYS A 199 -4.06 20.95 4.29
N PHE A 200 -3.18 20.31 5.06
CA PHE A 200 -2.33 20.98 6.04
C PHE A 200 -0.88 20.55 5.93
N ILE A 201 0.02 21.50 5.65
CA ILE A 201 1.45 21.27 5.48
C ILE A 201 2.20 22.27 6.36
N ASN A 202 3.15 21.78 7.16
CA ASN A 202 3.98 22.60 8.07
C ASN A 202 3.17 23.45 9.07
N GLY A 203 2.01 22.95 9.52
CA GLY A 203 1.13 23.67 10.45
C GLY A 203 0.35 24.85 9.83
N GLU A 204 0.30 24.92 8.50
CA GLU A 204 -0.46 25.90 7.74
C GLU A 204 -1.46 25.16 6.82
N ALA A 205 -2.65 25.71 6.63
CA ALA A 205 -3.60 25.19 5.66
C ALA A 205 -3.11 25.50 4.23
N ASN A 206 -3.27 24.56 3.32
CA ASN A 206 -2.84 24.69 1.93
C ASN A 206 -3.89 25.41 1.06
N VAL A 207 -4.47 26.49 1.58
CA VAL A 207 -5.59 27.20 0.94
C VAL A 207 -5.14 28.13 -0.20
N GLU A 208 -3.90 28.63 -0.14
CA GLU A 208 -3.35 29.50 -1.18
C GLU A 208 -3.27 28.76 -2.51
N GLY A 209 -3.85 29.33 -3.56
CA GLY A 209 -3.81 28.73 -4.90
C GLY A 209 -4.52 27.38 -4.99
N TRP A 210 -5.43 27.06 -4.06
CA TRP A 210 -6.20 25.82 -4.09
C TRP A 210 -7.02 25.72 -5.37
N ASN A 211 -6.80 24.64 -6.12
CA ASN A 211 -7.50 24.31 -7.34
C ASN A 211 -8.25 22.99 -7.15
N PRO A 212 -9.60 22.99 -7.15
CA PRO A 212 -10.40 21.78 -7.07
C PRO A 212 -10.04 20.78 -8.18
N SER A 213 -9.99 19.49 -7.84
CA SER A 213 -9.75 18.46 -8.85
C SER A 213 -10.90 18.38 -9.84
N SER A 214 -10.58 18.16 -11.12
CA SER A 214 -11.57 18.01 -12.18
C SER A 214 -12.26 16.65 -12.19
N ASN A 215 -11.68 15.65 -11.51
CA ASN A 215 -12.16 14.27 -11.50
C ASN A 215 -12.24 13.63 -10.10
N ASP A 216 -11.90 14.38 -9.04
CA ASP A 216 -12.14 13.98 -7.64
C ASP A 216 -12.99 15.06 -6.94
N GLN A 217 -14.16 14.67 -6.45
CA GLN A 217 -15.10 15.58 -5.78
C GLN A 217 -14.68 15.97 -4.35
N ASN A 218 -13.66 15.29 -3.78
CA ASN A 218 -13.19 15.48 -2.41
C ASN A 218 -11.77 16.06 -2.34
N ALA A 219 -11.06 16.13 -3.47
CA ALA A 219 -9.67 16.58 -3.53
C ALA A 219 -9.46 17.80 -4.42
N GLY A 220 -8.31 18.43 -4.24
CA GLY A 220 -7.78 19.51 -5.05
C GLY A 220 -6.29 19.62 -4.80
N ALA A 221 -5.65 20.65 -5.32
CA ALA A 221 -4.22 20.89 -5.09
C ALA A 221 -3.97 22.34 -4.71
N GLY A 222 -3.25 22.55 -3.61
CA GLY A 222 -2.83 23.87 -3.15
C GLY A 222 -1.51 24.33 -3.76
N ARG A 223 -1.03 25.48 -3.30
CA ARG A 223 0.28 26.04 -3.66
C ARG A 223 1.43 25.17 -3.21
N TYR A 224 1.35 24.56 -2.04
CA TYR A 224 2.45 23.81 -1.44
C TYR A 224 2.30 22.31 -1.63
N GLY A 225 3.42 21.61 -1.70
CA GLY A 225 3.49 20.16 -1.60
C GLY A 225 4.41 19.72 -0.46
N THR A 226 4.40 18.42 -0.13
CA THR A 226 5.13 17.86 1.02
C THR A 226 5.94 16.63 0.61
N CYS A 227 7.26 16.78 0.53
CA CYS A 227 8.20 15.81 0.01
C CYS A 227 8.95 15.07 1.12
N CYS A 228 9.19 13.76 0.98
CA CYS A 228 10.21 13.03 1.72
C CYS A 228 10.55 11.70 1.04
N SER A 229 11.63 11.05 1.50
CA SER A 229 12.01 9.74 0.97
C SER A 229 10.93 8.69 1.22
N GLU A 230 10.74 7.81 0.26
CA GLU A 230 9.68 6.79 0.24
C GLU A 230 10.25 5.42 -0.14
N MET A 231 9.77 4.39 0.55
CA MET A 231 10.06 3.00 0.24
C MET A 231 8.74 2.24 0.12
N ASP A 232 8.34 2.01 -1.12
CA ASP A 232 7.17 1.21 -1.45
C ASP A 232 7.51 -0.25 -1.31
N ILE A 233 7.17 -0.82 -0.15
CA ILE A 233 7.33 -2.26 0.10
C ILE A 233 6.35 -3.03 -0.77
N TRP A 234 5.17 -2.49 -0.96
CA TRP A 234 4.06 -3.19 -1.56
C TRP A 234 3.09 -2.19 -2.13
N GLU A 235 3.03 -2.15 -3.46
CA GLU A 235 1.92 -1.58 -4.19
C GLU A 235 1.34 -2.69 -5.04
N ALA A 236 0.06 -3.00 -4.86
CA ALA A 236 -0.53 -4.16 -5.50
C ALA A 236 -2.04 -4.13 -5.56
N ASN A 237 -2.52 -4.92 -6.51
CA ASN A 237 -3.84 -5.52 -6.51
C ASN A 237 -3.69 -7.01 -6.85
N ASN A 238 -4.79 -7.72 -7.11
CA ASN A 238 -4.72 -9.14 -7.44
C ASN A 238 -4.12 -9.43 -8.82
N ALA A 239 -3.86 -8.42 -9.65
CA ALA A 239 -3.35 -8.57 -11.02
C ALA A 239 -1.86 -8.27 -11.14
N ALA A 240 -1.34 -7.30 -10.38
CA ALA A 240 0.07 -6.90 -10.39
C ALA A 240 0.56 -6.41 -9.03
N THR A 241 1.88 -6.45 -8.84
CA THR A 241 2.54 -5.85 -7.67
C THR A 241 3.92 -5.31 -8.05
N ALA A 242 4.31 -4.20 -7.41
CA ALA A 242 5.64 -3.62 -7.46
C ALA A 242 6.17 -3.36 -6.04
N TRP A 243 7.50 -3.23 -5.94
CA TRP A 243 8.15 -2.58 -4.80
C TRP A 243 9.28 -1.70 -5.31
N THR A 244 9.41 -0.53 -4.70
CA THR A 244 10.09 0.59 -5.34
C THR A 244 10.73 1.50 -4.28
N PRO A 245 12.06 1.66 -4.27
CA PRO A 245 12.72 2.70 -3.51
C PRO A 245 12.67 4.04 -4.27
N HIS A 246 12.25 5.10 -3.59
CA HIS A 246 12.20 6.47 -4.09
C HIS A 246 13.10 7.39 -3.26
N PRO A 247 14.33 7.66 -3.72
CA PRO A 247 15.24 8.56 -3.02
C PRO A 247 14.81 10.02 -3.22
N CYS A 248 15.02 10.82 -2.17
CA CYS A 248 14.96 12.27 -2.25
C CYS A 248 16.29 12.88 -1.83
N THR A 249 16.70 13.97 -2.46
CA THR A 249 17.92 14.70 -2.07
C THR A 249 17.79 15.28 -0.65
N ILE A 250 16.57 15.58 -0.23
CA ILE A 250 16.21 15.91 1.16
C ILE A 250 15.48 14.71 1.74
N ILE A 251 16.07 14.09 2.77
CA ILE A 251 15.56 12.82 3.33
C ILE A 251 14.26 13.01 4.11
N ASP A 252 14.30 13.91 5.09
CA ASP A 252 13.18 14.15 6.00
C ASP A 252 12.12 15.04 5.32
N GLN A 253 10.92 15.10 5.90
CA GLN A 253 9.84 15.96 5.40
C GLN A 253 10.30 17.40 5.10
N SER A 254 9.95 17.86 3.90
CA SER A 254 10.19 19.23 3.45
C SER A 254 9.02 19.74 2.59
N ARG A 255 8.74 21.04 2.67
CA ARG A 255 7.71 21.68 1.86
C ARG A 255 8.30 22.19 0.55
N CYS A 256 7.63 21.90 -0.56
CA CYS A 256 7.93 22.44 -1.88
C CYS A 256 6.81 23.41 -2.31
N GLU A 257 7.00 24.11 -3.43
CA GLU A 257 6.05 25.11 -3.92
C GLU A 257 5.79 24.97 -5.43
N GLY A 258 4.52 24.93 -5.81
CA GLY A 258 4.04 24.94 -7.18
C GLY A 258 4.59 23.78 -8.01
N ASP A 259 4.91 24.06 -9.27
CA ASP A 259 5.42 23.06 -10.20
C ASP A 259 6.83 22.58 -9.85
N ALA A 260 7.60 23.36 -9.07
CA ALA A 260 8.93 22.94 -8.59
C ALA A 260 8.85 21.83 -7.52
N CYS A 261 7.65 21.43 -7.11
CA CYS A 261 7.45 20.18 -6.37
C CYS A 261 7.81 18.95 -7.21
N GLY A 262 7.71 19.00 -8.53
CA GLY A 262 7.72 17.80 -9.36
C GLY A 262 6.55 16.87 -9.02
N GLY A 263 6.76 15.56 -9.17
CA GLY A 263 5.74 14.55 -8.93
C GLY A 263 4.67 14.49 -10.03
N THR A 264 3.76 13.53 -9.88
CA THR A 264 2.80 13.13 -10.93
C THR A 264 1.83 14.25 -11.34
N TYR A 265 1.46 15.15 -10.43
CA TYR A 265 0.52 16.26 -10.69
C TYR A 265 1.23 17.61 -10.93
N SER A 266 2.34 17.59 -11.67
CA SER A 266 3.11 18.78 -12.06
C SER A 266 3.37 18.83 -13.56
N SER A 267 3.84 19.98 -14.06
CA SER A 267 4.21 20.14 -15.48
C SER A 267 5.49 19.37 -15.86
N ASP A 268 6.39 19.15 -14.91
CA ASP A 268 7.59 18.32 -15.04
C ASP A 268 7.82 17.52 -13.75
N ARG A 269 7.50 16.22 -13.80
CA ARG A 269 7.57 15.32 -12.64
C ARG A 269 8.96 15.24 -12.01
N TYR A 270 10.04 15.48 -12.77
CA TYR A 270 11.41 15.31 -12.31
C TYR A 270 12.05 16.60 -11.75
N SER A 271 11.32 17.72 -11.79
CA SER A 271 11.81 19.03 -11.36
C SER A 271 12.00 19.17 -9.83
N GLY A 272 11.40 18.27 -9.06
CA GLY A 272 11.38 18.27 -7.60
C GLY A 272 12.66 17.76 -6.94
N VAL A 273 12.60 17.57 -5.62
CA VAL A 273 13.72 17.03 -4.82
C VAL A 273 13.71 15.50 -4.69
N CYS A 274 12.61 14.88 -5.12
CA CYS A 274 12.36 13.45 -5.03
C CYS A 274 12.29 12.83 -6.42
N ASP A 275 12.67 11.56 -6.50
CA ASP A 275 12.45 10.73 -7.67
C ASP A 275 11.00 10.18 -7.66
N PRO A 276 10.14 10.60 -8.60
CA PRO A 276 8.75 10.19 -8.64
C PRO A 276 8.55 8.80 -9.28
N ASP A 277 9.57 8.21 -9.91
CA ASP A 277 9.48 6.95 -10.66
C ASP A 277 10.02 5.78 -9.85
N GLY A 278 11.16 6.00 -9.18
CA GLY A 278 11.84 4.99 -8.39
C GLY A 278 12.52 3.92 -9.24
N CYS A 279 13.16 2.98 -8.54
CA CYS A 279 13.70 1.76 -9.15
C CYS A 279 12.77 0.56 -8.91
N ASP A 280 11.69 0.43 -9.69
CA ASP A 280 10.65 -0.58 -9.44
C ASP A 280 11.07 -1.98 -9.87
N PHE A 281 10.53 -2.98 -9.17
CA PHE A 281 10.55 -4.37 -9.59
C PHE A 281 9.12 -4.94 -9.56
N ASN A 282 8.49 -4.99 -10.73
CA ASN A 282 7.24 -5.70 -10.99
C ASN A 282 7.52 -6.95 -11.84
N ALA A 283 7.15 -8.15 -11.37
CA ALA A 283 7.43 -9.42 -12.07
C ALA A 283 6.90 -9.44 -13.52
N TYR A 284 5.68 -8.94 -13.74
CA TYR A 284 5.06 -8.88 -15.05
C TYR A 284 5.82 -7.90 -15.95
N ARG A 285 6.15 -6.70 -15.42
CA ARG A 285 6.96 -5.69 -16.13
C ARG A 285 8.34 -6.21 -16.53
N HIS A 286 8.90 -7.09 -15.71
CA HIS A 286 10.17 -7.77 -15.96
C HIS A 286 10.02 -9.11 -16.72
N GLY A 287 8.87 -9.32 -17.36
CA GLY A 287 8.65 -10.39 -18.35
C GLY A 287 8.18 -11.72 -17.78
N ASP A 288 7.97 -11.85 -16.46
CA ASP A 288 7.40 -13.05 -15.85
C ASP A 288 5.91 -12.89 -15.53
N THR A 289 5.09 -12.95 -16.58
CA THR A 289 3.64 -12.74 -16.52
C THR A 289 2.86 -13.83 -15.77
N GLY A 290 3.51 -14.93 -15.37
CA GLY A 290 2.89 -16.04 -14.63
C GLY A 290 3.31 -16.12 -13.15
N PHE A 291 4.17 -15.20 -12.68
CA PHE A 291 4.69 -15.26 -11.32
C PHE A 291 3.67 -14.81 -10.28
N TYR A 292 2.99 -13.69 -10.50
CA TYR A 292 2.04 -13.09 -9.59
C TYR A 292 0.70 -12.88 -10.28
N GLY A 293 -0.40 -13.28 -9.64
CA GLY A 293 -1.75 -13.12 -10.16
C GLY A 293 -2.67 -14.28 -9.74
N PRO A 294 -3.94 -14.29 -10.18
CA PRO A 294 -4.87 -15.35 -9.81
C PRO A 294 -4.39 -16.70 -10.38
N GLY A 295 -4.07 -17.66 -9.51
CA GLY A 295 -3.48 -18.94 -9.92
C GLY A 295 -2.01 -18.88 -10.38
N GLY A 296 -1.31 -17.76 -10.16
CA GLY A 296 0.12 -17.63 -10.40
C GLY A 296 0.98 -18.42 -9.41
N VAL A 297 2.32 -18.32 -9.54
CA VAL A 297 3.26 -18.91 -8.56
C VAL A 297 3.02 -18.36 -7.15
N VAL A 298 2.77 -17.06 -7.06
CA VAL A 298 2.19 -16.35 -5.92
C VAL A 298 0.72 -16.09 -6.27
N ASP A 299 -0.17 -16.89 -5.70
CA ASP A 299 -1.60 -16.92 -6.02
C ASP A 299 -2.34 -15.82 -5.26
N THR A 300 -2.82 -14.80 -5.96
CA THR A 300 -3.47 -13.63 -5.36
C THR A 300 -4.89 -13.90 -4.87
N THR A 301 -5.46 -15.07 -5.17
CA THR A 301 -6.77 -15.49 -4.64
C THR A 301 -6.73 -15.92 -3.17
N LYS A 302 -5.53 -15.95 -2.58
CA LYS A 302 -5.28 -16.38 -1.20
C LYS A 302 -4.33 -15.41 -0.53
N LYS A 303 -4.42 -15.34 0.80
CA LYS A 303 -3.43 -14.68 1.64
C LYS A 303 -2.00 -15.17 1.31
N MET A 304 -1.05 -14.24 1.33
CA MET A 304 0.37 -14.50 1.14
C MET A 304 1.18 -13.76 2.21
N THR A 305 2.34 -14.31 2.58
CA THR A 305 3.35 -13.55 3.33
C THR A 305 4.29 -12.88 2.34
N VAL A 306 4.62 -11.61 2.57
CA VAL A 306 5.60 -10.83 1.81
C VAL A 306 6.76 -10.49 2.74
N VAL A 307 7.99 -10.79 2.31
CA VAL A 307 9.22 -10.54 3.06
C VAL A 307 10.11 -9.62 2.26
N THR A 308 10.59 -8.54 2.87
CA THR A 308 11.53 -7.59 2.27
C THR A 308 12.75 -7.41 3.15
N GLN A 309 13.93 -7.56 2.56
CA GLN A 309 15.24 -7.47 3.25
C GLN A 309 16.03 -6.29 2.70
N PHE A 310 16.65 -5.51 3.59
CA PHE A 310 17.47 -4.34 3.22
C PHE A 310 18.93 -4.58 3.59
N LEU A 311 19.72 -5.00 2.60
CA LEU A 311 21.09 -5.44 2.83
C LEU A 311 22.08 -4.27 2.74
N LYS A 312 23.10 -4.33 3.61
CA LYS A 312 24.21 -3.38 3.63
C LYS A 312 25.40 -3.96 2.87
N ASN A 313 26.15 -3.11 2.17
CA ASN A 313 27.52 -3.44 1.75
C ASN A 313 28.49 -3.33 2.95
N SER A 314 29.79 -3.56 2.69
CA SER A 314 30.85 -3.44 3.69
C SER A 314 31.07 -2.02 4.24
N ALA A 315 30.65 -0.98 3.50
CA ALA A 315 30.68 0.42 3.96
C ALA A 315 29.47 0.78 4.84
N GLY A 316 28.47 -0.09 4.91
CA GLY A 316 27.24 0.11 5.68
C GLY A 316 26.11 0.77 4.89
N ASP A 317 26.31 1.09 3.61
CA ASP A 317 25.28 1.65 2.72
C ASP A 317 24.33 0.57 2.21
N LEU A 318 23.10 0.95 1.86
CA LEU A 318 22.15 0.06 1.20
C LEU A 318 22.74 -0.42 -0.13
N SER A 319 22.84 -1.74 -0.31
CA SER A 319 23.37 -2.35 -1.52
C SER A 319 22.37 -3.17 -2.28
N GLU A 320 21.39 -3.76 -1.59
CA GLU A 320 20.45 -4.67 -2.21
C GLU A 320 19.14 -4.75 -1.42
N ILE A 321 18.01 -4.75 -2.12
CA ILE A 321 16.68 -5.01 -1.56
C ILE A 321 16.17 -6.34 -2.12
N LYS A 322 15.94 -7.33 -1.25
CA LYS A 322 15.45 -8.66 -1.65
C LYS A 322 13.98 -8.84 -1.32
N ARG A 323 13.32 -9.65 -2.15
CA ARG A 323 11.91 -10.04 -1.99
C ARG A 323 11.75 -11.54 -1.93
N PHE A 324 10.98 -12.00 -0.95
CA PHE A 324 10.45 -13.36 -0.89
C PHE A 324 8.96 -13.34 -0.59
N TYR A 325 8.31 -14.44 -0.92
CA TYR A 325 6.94 -14.74 -0.55
C TYR A 325 6.89 -16.04 0.23
N VAL A 326 5.87 -16.19 1.08
CA VAL A 326 5.51 -17.48 1.65
C VAL A 326 4.04 -17.74 1.39
N GLN A 327 3.75 -18.86 0.73
CA GLN A 327 2.38 -19.29 0.50
C GLN A 327 2.32 -20.81 0.54
N ASN A 328 1.28 -21.36 1.18
CA ASN A 328 1.13 -22.81 1.38
C ASN A 328 2.38 -23.46 2.01
N ASN A 329 2.98 -22.78 3.00
CA ASN A 329 4.23 -23.19 3.67
C ASN A 329 5.46 -23.34 2.75
N LYS A 330 5.40 -22.80 1.53
CA LYS A 330 6.53 -22.76 0.60
C LYS A 330 7.12 -21.37 0.55
N ILE A 331 8.43 -21.28 0.77
CA ILE A 331 9.20 -20.05 0.53
C ILE A 331 9.46 -19.93 -0.97
N ILE A 332 9.14 -18.76 -1.52
CA ILE A 332 9.22 -18.45 -2.94
C ILE A 332 10.10 -17.21 -3.07
N ALA A 333 11.31 -17.38 -3.59
CA ALA A 333 12.13 -16.23 -3.98
C ALA A 333 11.45 -15.48 -5.12
N HIS A 334 11.67 -14.17 -5.22
CA HIS A 334 11.19 -13.44 -6.38
C HIS A 334 11.81 -13.99 -7.68
N THR A 335 11.09 -13.83 -8.80
CA THR A 335 11.54 -14.29 -10.11
C THR A 335 12.70 -13.47 -10.67
N ASN A 336 13.55 -14.10 -11.47
CA ASN A 336 14.57 -13.36 -12.23
C ASN A 336 13.90 -12.54 -13.33
N SER A 337 14.40 -11.32 -13.54
CA SER A 337 14.05 -10.53 -14.72
C SER A 337 14.34 -11.32 -16.00
N LYS A 338 13.35 -11.36 -16.89
CA LYS A 338 13.44 -11.97 -18.22
C LYS A 338 13.73 -10.94 -19.32
N ILE A 339 13.89 -9.68 -18.96
CA ILE A 339 14.23 -8.59 -19.90
C ILE A 339 15.69 -8.74 -20.34
N PRO A 340 15.98 -8.76 -21.66
CA PRO A 340 17.34 -8.80 -22.16
C PRO A 340 18.19 -7.66 -21.56
N GLY A 341 19.35 -8.00 -21.00
CA GLY A 341 20.26 -7.03 -20.37
C GLY A 341 19.98 -6.74 -18.89
N VAL A 342 18.78 -7.03 -18.38
CA VAL A 342 18.41 -6.83 -16.97
C VAL A 342 18.37 -8.18 -16.25
N LYS A 343 19.36 -8.44 -15.39
CA LYS A 343 19.53 -9.72 -14.69
C LYS A 343 19.21 -9.61 -13.20
N GLY A 344 18.92 -10.75 -12.59
CA GLY A 344 18.69 -10.87 -11.15
C GLY A 344 17.22 -10.76 -10.74
N ASN A 345 16.97 -10.95 -9.45
CA ASN A 345 15.65 -11.00 -8.82
C ASN A 345 15.57 -10.13 -7.54
N SER A 346 16.44 -9.13 -7.47
CA SER A 346 16.55 -8.17 -6.38
C SER A 346 16.87 -6.79 -6.96
N ILE A 347 16.61 -5.75 -6.17
CA ILE A 347 16.97 -4.38 -6.55
C ILE A 347 18.37 -4.11 -6.02
N ASN A 348 19.33 -3.89 -6.93
CA ASN A 348 20.68 -3.40 -6.66
C ASN A 348 21.07 -2.35 -7.71
N GLU A 349 22.26 -1.74 -7.59
CA GLU A 349 22.69 -0.65 -8.47
C GLU A 349 22.76 -1.10 -9.94
N GLU A 350 23.29 -2.30 -10.20
CA GLU A 350 23.38 -2.87 -11.54
C GLU A 350 22.01 -3.11 -12.16
N PHE A 351 21.06 -3.64 -11.38
CA PHE A 351 19.68 -3.86 -11.81
C PHE A 351 19.00 -2.54 -12.20
N CYS A 352 19.11 -1.50 -11.36
CA CYS A 352 18.48 -0.21 -11.63
C CYS A 352 19.04 0.43 -12.92
N LYS A 353 20.36 0.45 -13.09
CA LYS A 353 21.00 1.00 -14.32
C LYS A 353 20.64 0.20 -15.57
N ALA A 354 20.63 -1.13 -15.47
CA ALA A 354 20.26 -2.00 -16.58
C ALA A 354 18.79 -1.81 -16.98
N ARG A 355 17.88 -1.67 -15.99
CA ARG A 355 16.46 -1.41 -16.21
C ARG A 355 16.25 -0.12 -16.99
N ILE A 356 16.84 0.99 -16.54
CA ILE A 356 16.76 2.29 -17.23
C ILE A 356 17.17 2.16 -18.70
N THR A 357 18.32 1.51 -18.96
CA THR A 357 18.81 1.30 -20.33
C THR A 357 17.85 0.45 -21.17
N ALA A 358 17.26 -0.60 -20.57
CA ALA A 358 16.40 -1.53 -21.30
C ALA A 358 15.00 -0.98 -21.57
N PHE A 359 14.48 -0.12 -20.69
CA PHE A 359 13.14 0.46 -20.79
C PHE A 359 13.12 1.86 -21.40
N ASP A 360 14.28 2.49 -21.58
CA ASP A 360 14.41 3.88 -22.05
C ASP A 360 13.65 4.87 -21.13
N ASP A 361 13.69 4.60 -19.82
CA ASP A 361 13.11 5.44 -18.77
C ASP A 361 14.10 6.57 -18.38
N VAL A 362 13.59 7.63 -17.76
CA VAL A 362 14.43 8.71 -17.20
C VAL A 362 15.16 8.20 -15.96
N ASP A 363 16.47 8.40 -15.89
CA ASP A 363 17.30 7.97 -14.74
C ASP A 363 17.28 8.95 -13.57
N ASP A 364 16.10 9.34 -13.10
CA ASP A 364 16.00 10.27 -11.96
C ASP A 364 16.40 9.60 -10.64
N PHE A 365 16.18 8.27 -10.52
CA PHE A 365 16.65 7.47 -9.39
C PHE A 365 18.14 7.68 -9.11
N ASN A 366 19.00 7.50 -10.12
CA ASN A 366 20.44 7.74 -9.93
C ASN A 366 20.76 9.23 -9.82
N ALA A 367 20.02 10.12 -10.52
CA ALA A 367 20.20 11.56 -10.40
C ALA A 367 19.95 12.09 -8.98
N LYS A 368 19.03 11.48 -8.23
CA LYS A 368 18.75 11.79 -6.81
C LYS A 368 19.56 10.93 -5.83
N GLY A 369 20.55 10.17 -6.31
CA GLY A 369 21.54 9.47 -5.50
C GLY A 369 21.26 7.98 -5.22
N GLY A 370 20.23 7.42 -5.86
CA GLY A 370 19.96 5.99 -5.94
C GLY A 370 19.87 5.27 -4.59
N LEU A 371 20.34 4.02 -4.56
CA LEU A 371 20.26 3.17 -3.37
C LEU A 371 21.04 3.75 -2.18
N VAL A 372 22.17 4.42 -2.41
CA VAL A 372 22.93 5.04 -1.32
C VAL A 372 22.12 6.15 -0.66
N GLN A 373 21.44 6.99 -1.45
CA GLN A 373 20.56 8.02 -0.89
C GLN A 373 19.34 7.41 -0.19
N MET A 374 18.72 6.39 -0.79
CA MET A 374 17.63 5.65 -0.14
C MET A 374 18.08 5.04 1.19
N GLY A 375 19.28 4.48 1.24
CA GLY A 375 19.88 3.92 2.44
C GLY A 375 19.99 4.92 3.59
N LYS A 376 20.21 6.21 3.31
CA LYS A 376 20.22 7.27 4.34
C LYS A 376 18.86 7.47 4.99
N ALA A 377 17.77 7.32 4.24
CA ALA A 377 16.41 7.35 4.78
C ALA A 377 16.12 6.08 5.60
N LEU A 378 16.44 4.89 5.04
CA LEU A 378 16.26 3.60 5.73
C LEU A 378 17.09 3.48 7.01
N ALA A 379 18.18 4.24 7.14
CA ALA A 379 19.02 4.31 8.35
C ALA A 379 18.38 5.13 9.48
N LYS A 380 17.32 5.89 9.20
CA LYS A 380 16.52 6.64 10.17
C LYS A 380 15.17 5.94 10.41
N PRO A 381 14.45 6.27 11.51
CA PRO A 381 13.09 5.80 11.68
C PRO A 381 12.16 6.36 10.59
N MET A 382 11.49 5.47 9.86
CA MET A 382 10.43 5.81 8.91
C MET A 382 9.06 5.38 9.45
N VAL A 383 8.00 6.06 9.03
CA VAL A 383 6.62 5.77 9.43
C VAL A 383 6.04 4.72 8.50
N LEU A 384 5.42 3.69 9.06
CA LEU A 384 4.68 2.67 8.31
C LEU A 384 3.32 3.22 7.90
N VAL A 385 3.02 3.14 6.60
CA VAL A 385 1.75 3.53 6.00
C VAL A 385 1.05 2.32 5.41
N MET A 386 -0.27 2.21 5.60
CA MET A 386 -1.13 1.20 4.97
C MET A 386 -2.35 1.91 4.38
N SER A 387 -2.64 1.66 3.11
CA SER A 387 -3.67 2.39 2.37
C SER A 387 -4.43 1.53 1.36
N ILE A 388 -5.57 2.07 0.91
CA ILE A 388 -6.30 1.61 -0.27
C ILE A 388 -6.74 2.84 -1.05
N TRP A 389 -6.45 2.87 -2.35
CA TRP A 389 -6.72 4.03 -3.21
C TRP A 389 -6.89 3.63 -4.68
N ASP A 390 -7.52 4.52 -5.43
CA ASP A 390 -7.55 4.56 -6.89
C ASP A 390 -6.82 5.80 -7.41
N ASP A 391 -6.43 5.77 -8.68
CA ASP A 391 -5.51 6.74 -9.25
C ASP A 391 -6.19 7.69 -10.23
N HIS A 392 -6.33 8.93 -9.79
CA HIS A 392 -6.96 10.01 -10.55
C HIS A 392 -6.04 10.64 -11.61
N ALA A 393 -4.74 10.29 -11.66
CA ALA A 393 -3.83 10.75 -12.70
C ALA A 393 -3.82 9.81 -13.90
N VAL A 394 -3.56 8.53 -13.65
CA VAL A 394 -3.25 7.56 -14.71
C VAL A 394 -3.92 6.19 -14.49
N ASN A 395 -5.02 6.15 -13.72
CA ASN A 395 -5.92 5.01 -13.60
C ASN A 395 -5.23 3.70 -13.14
N MET A 396 -4.13 3.79 -12.41
CA MET A 396 -3.30 2.66 -11.94
C MET A 396 -2.63 1.87 -13.07
N LEU A 397 -2.68 2.37 -14.30
CA LEU A 397 -2.16 1.66 -15.48
C LEU A 397 -0.64 1.44 -15.39
N TRP A 398 0.05 2.31 -14.66
CA TRP A 398 1.48 2.20 -14.40
C TRP A 398 1.83 0.94 -13.60
N LEU A 399 0.90 0.44 -12.78
CA LEU A 399 1.05 -0.76 -11.95
C LEU A 399 0.57 -2.02 -12.68
N ASP A 400 -0.64 -2.00 -13.25
CA ASP A 400 -1.37 -3.23 -13.60
C ASP A 400 -1.76 -3.40 -15.08
N SER A 401 -1.40 -2.44 -15.94
CA SER A 401 -1.79 -2.44 -17.36
C SER A 401 -0.61 -2.16 -18.29
N THR A 402 -0.88 -1.74 -19.52
CA THR A 402 0.12 -1.19 -20.43
C THR A 402 0.18 0.32 -20.27
N TYR A 403 1.33 0.84 -19.86
CA TYR A 403 1.58 2.27 -19.71
C TYR A 403 2.94 2.66 -20.33
N PRO A 404 3.02 3.76 -21.10
CA PRO A 404 1.90 4.52 -21.65
C PRO A 404 0.98 3.67 -22.53
N VAL A 405 -0.30 4.03 -22.60
CA VAL A 405 -1.32 3.27 -23.34
C VAL A 405 -0.90 3.08 -24.81
N GLY A 406 -0.99 1.85 -25.29
CA GLY A 406 -0.64 1.48 -26.68
C GLY A 406 0.85 1.31 -26.95
N SER A 407 1.72 1.56 -25.96
CA SER A 407 3.16 1.30 -26.10
C SER A 407 3.44 -0.19 -26.19
N THR A 408 4.36 -0.57 -27.07
CA THR A 408 4.89 -1.93 -27.20
C THR A 408 6.35 -2.02 -26.78
N GLN A 409 6.91 -0.96 -26.18
CA GLN A 409 8.30 -0.92 -25.75
C GLN A 409 8.53 -1.86 -24.56
N PRO A 410 9.75 -2.39 -24.38
CA PRO A 410 10.12 -3.08 -23.14
C PRO A 410 9.78 -2.23 -21.91
N GLY A 411 9.21 -2.86 -20.87
CA GLY A 411 8.76 -2.15 -19.67
C GLY A 411 7.38 -1.49 -19.78
N ALA A 412 6.75 -1.48 -20.95
CA ALA A 412 5.41 -0.90 -21.11
C ALA A 412 4.29 -1.74 -20.48
N ALA A 413 4.34 -3.06 -20.57
CA ALA A 413 3.33 -3.95 -20.00
C ALA A 413 3.66 -4.30 -18.54
N ARG A 414 2.85 -3.85 -17.58
CA ARG A 414 3.05 -4.01 -16.13
C ARG A 414 2.05 -4.96 -15.46
N GLY A 415 0.98 -5.31 -16.16
CA GLY A 415 0.03 -6.31 -15.72
C GLY A 415 -0.99 -6.65 -16.81
N PRO A 416 -1.93 -7.57 -16.51
CA PRO A 416 -2.89 -8.06 -17.49
C PRO A 416 -4.14 -7.18 -17.64
N CYS A 417 -4.28 -6.09 -16.87
CA CYS A 417 -5.48 -5.26 -16.90
C CYS A 417 -5.61 -4.51 -18.23
N PRO A 418 -6.85 -4.35 -18.77
CA PRO A 418 -7.05 -3.61 -20.01
C PRO A 418 -6.74 -2.13 -19.80
N SER A 419 -6.24 -1.44 -20.84
CA SER A 419 -5.90 -0.01 -20.74
C SER A 419 -7.10 0.93 -20.51
N THR A 420 -8.32 0.39 -20.48
CA THR A 420 -9.57 1.10 -20.18
C THR A 420 -10.01 0.90 -18.72
N SER A 421 -9.29 0.11 -17.91
CA SER A 421 -9.63 -0.06 -16.50
C SER A 421 -9.20 1.15 -15.66
N GLY A 422 -9.68 1.18 -14.41
CA GLY A 422 -9.13 2.04 -13.37
C GLY A 422 -9.59 3.49 -13.38
N VAL A 423 -10.54 3.86 -14.25
CA VAL A 423 -11.21 5.16 -14.18
C VAL A 423 -11.91 5.27 -12.82
N PRO A 424 -11.52 6.21 -11.92
CA PRO A 424 -12.02 6.29 -10.54
C PRO A 424 -13.53 6.17 -10.41
N SER A 425 -14.26 7.04 -11.11
CA SER A 425 -15.74 7.04 -11.10
C SER A 425 -16.39 5.71 -11.51
N GLU A 426 -15.74 4.92 -12.37
CA GLU A 426 -16.26 3.61 -12.80
C GLU A 426 -16.00 2.54 -11.73
N ILE A 427 -14.81 2.51 -11.13
CA ILE A 427 -14.44 1.51 -10.14
C ILE A 427 -15.05 1.78 -8.77
N GLU A 428 -15.19 3.05 -8.37
CA GLU A 428 -15.96 3.45 -7.18
C GLU A 428 -17.43 2.97 -7.27
N ALA A 429 -18.02 2.99 -8.47
CA ALA A 429 -19.39 2.56 -8.70
C ALA A 429 -19.51 1.02 -8.81
N SER A 430 -18.58 0.37 -9.50
CA SER A 430 -18.69 -1.05 -9.86
C SER A 430 -18.12 -2.02 -8.83
N VAL A 431 -17.06 -1.64 -8.11
CA VAL A 431 -16.41 -2.47 -7.09
C VAL A 431 -16.27 -1.76 -5.74
N PRO A 432 -17.34 -1.11 -5.21
CA PRO A 432 -17.25 -0.31 -3.98
C PRO A 432 -16.83 -1.12 -2.74
N ASN A 433 -17.12 -2.42 -2.74
CA ASN A 433 -16.83 -3.32 -1.63
C ASN A 433 -15.45 -3.99 -1.75
N SER A 434 -14.61 -3.57 -2.70
CA SER A 434 -13.21 -3.99 -2.74
C SER A 434 -12.51 -3.64 -1.43
N ASN A 435 -11.58 -4.50 -1.02
CA ASN A 435 -10.84 -4.30 0.21
C ASN A 435 -9.47 -4.98 0.14
N VAL A 436 -8.56 -4.50 0.99
CA VAL A 436 -7.28 -5.14 1.27
C VAL A 436 -7.21 -5.49 2.75
N VAL A 437 -6.54 -6.60 3.09
CA VAL A 437 -6.27 -6.96 4.48
C VAL A 437 -4.77 -7.09 4.69
N PHE A 438 -4.20 -6.22 5.51
CA PHE A 438 -2.82 -6.34 5.99
C PHE A 438 -2.83 -6.98 7.37
N SER A 439 -1.94 -7.95 7.62
CA SER A 439 -1.90 -8.64 8.90
C SER A 439 -0.52 -9.16 9.27
N ASN A 440 -0.35 -9.58 10.53
CA ASN A 440 0.82 -10.33 10.99
C ASN A 440 2.16 -9.65 10.63
N ILE A 441 2.25 -8.35 10.90
CA ILE A 441 3.47 -7.57 10.71
C ILE A 441 4.56 -8.09 11.64
N ARG A 442 5.74 -8.34 11.09
CA ARG A 442 6.94 -8.84 11.76
C ARG A 442 8.15 -8.03 11.30
N PHE A 443 8.99 -7.62 12.24
CA PHE A 443 10.18 -6.84 11.94
C PHE A 443 11.35 -7.25 12.85
N GLY A 444 12.55 -7.35 12.27
CA GLY A 444 13.76 -7.71 13.01
C GLY A 444 14.98 -7.82 12.10
N PRO A 445 16.08 -8.41 12.58
CA PRO A 445 17.25 -8.67 11.75
C PRO A 445 16.93 -9.53 10.53
N ILE A 446 17.81 -9.51 9.53
CA ILE A 446 17.73 -10.38 8.34
C ILE A 446 17.55 -11.85 8.74
N ASN A 447 16.61 -12.55 8.08
CA ASN A 447 16.22 -13.94 8.33
C ASN A 447 15.58 -14.19 9.72
N SER A 448 15.09 -13.16 10.41
CA SER A 448 14.48 -13.33 11.72
C SER A 448 12.98 -13.56 11.68
N THR A 449 12.28 -13.12 10.64
CA THR A 449 10.81 -13.02 10.65
C THR A 449 10.09 -14.27 10.11
N VAL A 450 10.80 -15.12 9.35
CA VAL A 450 10.29 -16.36 8.77
C VAL A 450 11.27 -17.50 9.03
N ALA A 451 10.77 -18.58 9.64
CA ALA A 451 11.59 -19.77 9.88
C ALA A 451 12.03 -20.43 8.55
N GLY A 452 13.30 -20.80 8.47
CA GLY A 452 13.87 -21.48 7.29
C GLY A 452 14.20 -20.58 6.10
N LEU A 453 14.01 -19.27 6.21
CA LEU A 453 14.34 -18.31 5.14
C LEU A 453 15.84 -18.31 4.78
N ASN A 454 16.70 -18.52 5.79
CA ASN A 454 18.14 -18.68 5.62
C ASN A 454 18.55 -19.93 4.80
N ASN A 455 17.63 -20.89 4.61
CA ASN A 455 17.86 -22.09 3.80
C ASN A 455 17.27 -21.96 2.38
N ALA A 456 16.53 -20.87 2.10
CA ALA A 456 16.01 -20.62 0.77
C ALA A 456 17.18 -20.24 -0.18
N PRO A 457 17.10 -20.60 -1.48
CA PRO A 457 18.03 -20.08 -2.46
C PRO A 457 18.08 -18.55 -2.36
N ALA A 458 19.27 -18.00 -2.14
CA ALA A 458 19.41 -16.55 -2.03
C ALA A 458 19.00 -15.90 -3.36
N PRO A 459 18.09 -14.91 -3.35
CA PRO A 459 17.95 -13.98 -4.46
C PRO A 459 19.32 -13.34 -4.74
N GLY A 460 19.74 -13.25 -6.00
CA GLY A 460 21.00 -12.63 -6.41
C GLY A 460 22.10 -13.57 -6.92
N ASP A 461 22.06 -14.87 -6.63
CA ASP A 461 22.94 -15.83 -7.32
C ASP A 461 22.28 -16.19 -8.66
N GLY A 462 22.91 -15.86 -9.79
CA GLY A 462 22.42 -16.07 -11.16
C GLY A 462 22.20 -17.54 -11.59
N GLY A 463 21.83 -18.41 -10.66
CA GLY A 463 21.40 -19.78 -10.89
C GLY A 463 20.02 -19.84 -11.55
N SER A 464 19.89 -20.77 -12.48
CA SER A 464 18.64 -21.13 -13.15
C SER A 464 17.48 -21.29 -12.17
N ASN A 465 16.32 -20.76 -12.55
CA ASN A 465 15.03 -20.95 -11.90
C ASN A 465 14.87 -22.40 -11.40
N PRO A 466 14.46 -22.66 -10.15
CA PRO A 466 14.16 -24.03 -9.75
C PRO A 466 13.02 -24.56 -10.62
N ALA A 467 13.31 -25.61 -11.40
CA ALA A 467 12.32 -26.36 -12.15
C ALA A 467 11.20 -26.85 -11.20
N PRO A 468 9.96 -27.07 -11.70
CA PRO A 468 8.94 -27.75 -10.92
C PRO A 468 9.52 -29.09 -10.47
N ILE A 469 9.51 -29.38 -9.16
CA ILE A 469 9.97 -30.65 -8.62
C ILE A 469 9.02 -31.73 -9.15
N SER A 470 9.44 -32.42 -10.20
CA SER A 470 8.84 -33.65 -10.68
C SER A 470 9.07 -34.73 -9.64
N SER A 471 7.99 -35.27 -9.07
CA SER A 471 8.02 -36.37 -8.12
C SER A 471 8.51 -37.64 -8.80
N THR A 472 9.80 -37.92 -8.73
CA THR A 472 10.33 -39.25 -9.05
C THR A 472 10.21 -40.15 -7.83
N THR A 473 9.25 -41.06 -7.89
CA THR A 473 9.20 -42.26 -7.08
C THR A 473 10.44 -43.12 -7.32
N ARG A 474 11.13 -43.51 -6.24
CA ARG A 474 12.04 -44.67 -6.28
C ARG A 474 11.94 -45.45 -4.97
N ALA A 475 11.44 -46.67 -5.13
CA ALA A 475 11.48 -47.80 -4.21
C ALA A 475 12.88 -48.08 -3.66
N ALA A 476 13.15 -48.85 -2.61
CA ALA A 476 12.46 -49.38 -1.43
C ALA A 476 13.53 -50.26 -0.75
N SER A 477 13.61 -50.31 0.58
CA SER A 477 14.29 -51.41 1.28
C SER A 477 13.53 -51.82 2.54
N SER A 478 12.67 -52.81 2.34
CA SER A 478 12.41 -54.00 3.17
C SER A 478 12.55 -53.87 4.70
N ALA A 479 11.40 -53.91 5.39
CA ALA A 479 11.26 -54.60 6.67
C ALA A 479 9.95 -55.41 6.64
N THR A 480 10.11 -56.70 6.93
CA THR A 480 9.14 -57.79 6.81
C THR A 480 8.05 -57.70 7.88
N SER A 481 6.78 -57.79 7.49
CA SER A 481 5.72 -58.31 8.38
C SER A 481 4.62 -58.96 7.54
N VAL A 482 4.16 -60.09 8.05
CA VAL A 482 3.35 -61.13 7.42
C VAL A 482 1.85 -60.88 7.66
N ARG A 483 1.00 -61.57 6.86
CA ARG A 483 -0.47 -61.81 6.99
C ARG A 483 -1.38 -60.71 6.42
N THR A 484 -2.46 -60.97 5.67
CA THR A 484 -3.17 -62.19 5.22
C THR A 484 -3.96 -61.84 3.95
N THR A 485 -4.22 -62.84 3.11
CA THR A 485 -4.95 -62.82 1.82
C THR A 485 -6.47 -62.57 1.92
N SER A 486 -7.05 -61.91 0.90
CA SER A 486 -8.29 -62.29 0.17
C SER A 486 -8.71 -61.17 -0.79
N THR A 487 -8.52 -61.36 -2.11
CA THR A 487 -9.49 -61.74 -3.17
C THR A 487 -9.99 -60.56 -4.02
N SER A 488 -9.93 -60.81 -5.33
CA SER A 488 -10.23 -59.99 -6.50
C SER A 488 -11.70 -59.60 -6.68
N ALA A 489 -11.94 -58.41 -7.23
CA ALA A 489 -13.16 -58.06 -7.96
C ALA A 489 -12.86 -57.12 -9.16
N ALA A 490 -13.68 -57.27 -10.21
CA ALA A 490 -13.57 -56.75 -11.57
C ALA A 490 -13.92 -55.24 -11.72
N PRO A 491 -13.75 -54.61 -12.91
CA PRO A 491 -13.88 -53.16 -13.09
C PRO A 491 -15.30 -52.71 -13.49
N GLN A 492 -15.79 -51.59 -12.94
CA GLN A 492 -16.96 -50.83 -13.42
C GLN A 492 -17.12 -49.48 -12.67
N PRO A 493 -17.97 -48.52 -13.10
CA PRO A 493 -17.98 -47.71 -14.32
C PRO A 493 -17.98 -46.18 -14.02
N THR A 494 -17.94 -45.37 -15.08
CA THR A 494 -18.25 -43.93 -15.11
C THR A 494 -19.62 -43.59 -14.49
N PRO A 495 -19.76 -42.59 -13.60
CA PRO A 495 -21.07 -42.11 -13.17
C PRO A 495 -21.52 -40.89 -13.99
N THR A 496 -22.58 -41.11 -14.75
CA THR A 496 -23.57 -40.12 -15.18
C THR A 496 -24.27 -39.53 -13.95
N ASN A 497 -24.11 -38.23 -13.67
CA ASN A 497 -24.86 -37.57 -12.59
C ASN A 497 -26.21 -37.06 -13.11
N SER A 498 -27.26 -37.84 -12.83
CA SER A 498 -28.67 -37.57 -13.12
C SER A 498 -29.42 -36.90 -11.95
N SER A 499 -28.76 -36.03 -11.20
CA SER A 499 -29.42 -35.19 -10.18
C SER A 499 -28.91 -33.77 -10.35
N GLY A 500 -29.80 -32.83 -10.69
CA GLY A 500 -29.41 -31.44 -10.98
C GLY A 500 -28.54 -30.77 -9.91
N ALA A 501 -27.96 -29.62 -10.25
CA ALA A 501 -27.21 -28.75 -9.37
C ALA A 501 -28.09 -28.26 -8.19
N GLU A 502 -27.47 -28.15 -7.01
CA GLU A 502 -28.12 -27.61 -5.79
C GLU A 502 -28.45 -26.12 -5.93
N HIS A 503 -29.26 -25.58 -5.01
CA HIS A 503 -29.47 -24.13 -4.92
C HIS A 503 -28.11 -23.41 -4.86
N TRP A 504 -27.95 -22.34 -5.65
CA TRP A 504 -26.72 -21.55 -5.78
C TRP A 504 -25.53 -22.24 -6.49
N ALA A 505 -25.65 -23.50 -6.89
CA ALA A 505 -24.61 -24.17 -7.66
C ALA A 505 -24.64 -23.75 -9.13
N GLN A 506 -23.49 -23.84 -9.79
CA GLN A 506 -23.37 -23.56 -11.22
C GLN A 506 -24.11 -24.62 -12.03
N CYS A 507 -24.93 -24.16 -12.97
CA CYS A 507 -25.76 -24.98 -13.85
C CYS A 507 -25.51 -24.71 -15.33
N GLY A 508 -24.52 -23.88 -15.68
CA GLY A 508 -24.23 -23.53 -17.07
C GLY A 508 -23.10 -22.51 -17.21
N GLY A 509 -22.76 -22.20 -18.45
CA GLY A 509 -21.67 -21.30 -18.83
C GLY A 509 -20.73 -21.93 -19.88
N ASN A 510 -20.09 -21.11 -20.69
CA ASN A 510 -19.11 -21.55 -21.67
C ASN A 510 -17.98 -22.34 -20.99
N GLY A 511 -17.76 -23.59 -21.43
CA GLY A 511 -16.75 -24.50 -20.86
C GLY A 511 -17.21 -25.30 -19.64
N TRP A 512 -18.45 -25.12 -19.16
CA TRP A 512 -18.99 -25.91 -18.05
C TRP A 512 -19.29 -27.35 -18.47
N THR A 513 -18.74 -28.32 -17.74
CA THR A 513 -18.95 -29.77 -17.97
C THR A 513 -19.75 -30.45 -16.86
N GLY A 514 -20.29 -29.68 -15.91
CA GLY A 514 -21.08 -30.18 -14.78
C GLY A 514 -22.59 -30.26 -15.09
N ALA A 515 -23.41 -30.30 -14.04
CA ALA A 515 -24.87 -30.40 -14.20
C ALA A 515 -25.43 -29.17 -14.95
N THR A 516 -26.35 -29.41 -15.89
CA THR A 516 -27.01 -28.36 -16.70
C THR A 516 -28.46 -28.08 -16.30
N THR A 517 -28.94 -28.78 -15.28
CA THR A 517 -30.28 -28.64 -14.70
C THR A 517 -30.16 -28.42 -13.20
N CYS A 518 -31.16 -27.78 -12.60
CA CYS A 518 -31.22 -27.51 -11.17
C CYS A 518 -32.15 -28.50 -10.46
N LYS A 519 -31.89 -28.77 -9.18
CA LYS A 519 -32.86 -29.47 -8.33
C LYS A 519 -34.09 -28.58 -8.14
N SER A 520 -35.27 -29.19 -8.20
CA SER A 520 -36.52 -28.50 -7.88
C SER A 520 -36.45 -27.94 -6.44
N PRO A 521 -36.90 -26.70 -6.20
CA PRO A 521 -37.70 -25.82 -7.07
C PRO A 521 -36.90 -24.83 -7.94
N TYR A 522 -35.57 -24.94 -8.01
CA TYR A 522 -34.71 -23.90 -8.58
C TYR A 522 -34.66 -23.94 -10.11
N THR A 523 -34.38 -22.79 -10.72
CA THR A 523 -34.24 -22.62 -12.17
C THR A 523 -32.84 -22.16 -12.53
N CYS A 524 -32.27 -22.76 -13.58
CA CYS A 524 -30.96 -22.35 -14.07
C CYS A 524 -31.05 -20.99 -14.75
N THR A 525 -30.51 -19.96 -14.11
CA THR A 525 -30.56 -18.57 -14.58
C THR A 525 -29.18 -18.16 -15.11
N VAL A 526 -29.14 -17.67 -16.34
CA VAL A 526 -27.90 -17.17 -16.96
C VAL A 526 -27.52 -15.85 -16.32
N ILE A 527 -26.33 -15.78 -15.73
CA ILE A 527 -25.79 -14.53 -15.15
C ILE A 527 -24.90 -13.84 -16.18
N ASN A 528 -24.03 -14.60 -16.85
CA ASN A 528 -23.19 -14.13 -17.94
C ASN A 528 -22.79 -15.30 -18.87
N PRO A 529 -22.09 -15.06 -19.99
CA PRO A 529 -21.75 -16.12 -20.96
C PRO A 529 -20.94 -17.29 -20.39
N TRP A 530 -20.25 -17.10 -19.27
CA TRP A 530 -19.37 -18.10 -18.64
C TRP A 530 -19.99 -18.72 -17.39
N TYR A 531 -21.14 -18.22 -16.93
CA TYR A 531 -21.73 -18.64 -15.66
C TYR A 531 -23.27 -18.55 -15.64
N SER A 532 -23.92 -19.66 -15.31
CA SER A 532 -25.35 -19.75 -14.99
C SER A 532 -25.52 -20.42 -13.63
N GLN A 533 -26.49 -19.99 -12.83
CA GLN A 533 -26.66 -20.42 -11.44
C GLN A 533 -28.08 -20.90 -11.18
N CYS A 534 -28.24 -21.90 -10.31
CA CYS A 534 -29.55 -22.30 -9.80
C CYS A 534 -30.08 -21.29 -8.79
N LEU A 535 -31.22 -20.65 -9.11
CA LEU A 535 -31.92 -19.64 -8.30
C LEU A 535 -33.36 -20.06 -8.00
#